data_AF-A0A1U7WTN3-F1
#
_entry.id   AF-A0A1U7WTN3-F1
#
_cell.length_a   1.000
_cell.length_b   1.000
_cell.length_c   1.000
_cell.angle_alpha   90.00
_cell.angle_beta   90.00
_cell.angle_gamma   90.00
#
_symmetry.space_group_name_H-M   'P 1'
#
loop_
_entity.id
_entity.type
_entity.pdbx_description
1 polymer ?
#
loop_
_entity_poly.entity_id
_entity_poly.type
_entity_poly.pdbx_seq_one_letter_code
_entity_poly.pdbx_strand_id
1 'polypeptide(L)'
;MSHRTGRKPIREIIYELVKIQEVVQSESSLTNIQVVERCFEPQCKSYVVGLGAGITAKELKGGNSSKTALLEMSNATEKENESLKGRMEGLESKYDVLESKYDVLESKYAQLASVVFDQTSSPSSIEQYIEAFNRSNI
;
A
#
# COMPACT_ATOMS: atom_id res chain seq x y z
N MET A 1 28.79 35.93 8.59
CA MET A 1 28.02 35.54 9.79
C MET A 1 28.96 34.80 10.72
N SER A 2 29.25 35.34 11.91
CA SER A 2 30.19 34.72 12.85
C SER A 2 29.52 33.59 13.62
N HIS A 3 29.90 32.36 13.32
CA HIS A 3 29.43 31.19 14.06
C HIS A 3 30.13 31.16 15.43
N ARG A 4 29.37 31.39 16.52
CA ARG A 4 29.89 31.30 17.89
C ARG A 4 30.05 29.84 18.30
N THR A 5 31.19 29.26 17.95
CA THR A 5 31.59 27.93 18.40
C THR A 5 32.51 28.09 19.62
N GLY A 6 31.93 28.37 20.78
CA GLY A 6 32.64 28.53 22.05
C GLY A 6 31.73 29.02 23.17
N ARG A 7 32.00 28.66 24.44
CA ARG A 7 31.30 29.25 25.60
C ARG A 7 31.52 30.75 25.59
N LYS A 8 30.45 31.54 25.72
CA LYS A 8 30.54 33.00 25.81
C LYS A 8 31.47 33.39 26.98
N PRO A 9 32.36 34.37 26.81
CA PRO A 9 33.14 34.91 27.93
C PRO A 9 32.22 35.37 29.06
N ILE A 10 32.65 35.18 30.32
CA ILE A 10 31.84 35.51 31.52
C ILE A 10 31.33 36.96 31.47
N ARG A 11 32.16 37.90 31.01
CA ARG A 11 31.80 39.32 30.86
C ARG A 11 30.57 39.52 29.97
N GLU A 12 30.45 38.73 28.92
CA GLU A 12 29.33 38.82 28.00
C GLU A 12 28.06 38.24 28.61
N ILE A 13 28.17 37.14 29.36
CA ILE A 13 27.04 36.57 30.11
C ILE A 13 26.50 37.58 31.12
N ILE A 14 27.39 38.27 31.85
CA ILE A 14 26.99 39.30 32.83
C ILE A 14 26.21 40.43 32.15
N TYR A 15 26.69 40.91 31.01
CA TYR A 15 26.01 41.97 30.27
C TYR A 15 24.58 41.57 29.84
N GLU A 16 24.43 40.35 29.33
CA GLU A 16 23.13 39.83 28.92
C GLU A 16 22.17 39.65 30.10
N LEU A 17 22.67 39.23 31.27
CA LEU A 17 21.85 39.10 32.49
C LEU A 17 21.36 40.46 32.99
N VAL A 18 22.22 41.49 32.94
CA VAL A 18 21.85 42.87 33.30
C VAL A 18 20.77 43.39 32.34
N LYS A 19 20.93 43.15 31.03
CA LYS A 19 19.95 43.56 30.02
C LYS A 19 18.57 42.92 30.23
N ILE A 20 18.53 41.63 30.56
CA ILE A 20 17.27 40.92 30.88
C ILE A 20 16.63 41.51 32.13
N GLN A 21 17.43 41.76 33.17
CA GLN A 21 16.94 42.32 34.42
C GLN A 21 16.31 43.71 34.23
N GLU A 22 16.94 44.56 33.40
CA GLU A 22 16.43 45.89 33.07
C GLU A 22 15.07 45.82 32.33
N VAL A 23 14.91 44.89 31.38
CA VAL A 23 13.65 44.70 30.65
C VAL A 23 12.53 44.19 31.57
N VAL A 24 12.83 43.22 32.44
CA VAL A 24 11.84 42.67 33.38
C VAL A 24 11.40 43.71 34.41
N GLN A 25 12.32 44.58 34.86
CA GLN A 25 12.01 45.63 35.83
C GLN A 25 11.25 46.81 35.21
N SER A 26 11.58 47.18 33.98
CA SER A 26 10.87 48.27 33.28
C SER A 26 9.47 47.85 32.81
N GLU A 27 9.25 46.57 32.48
CA GLU A 27 7.95 46.07 32.03
C GLU A 27 7.60 44.71 32.63
N SER A 28 7.03 44.76 33.83
CA SER A 28 6.66 43.56 34.61
C SER A 28 5.51 42.74 34.01
N SER A 29 4.78 43.28 33.02
CA SER A 29 3.67 42.58 32.34
C SER A 29 4.11 41.68 31.18
N LEU A 30 5.40 41.71 30.81
CA LEU A 30 5.90 40.90 29.71
C LEU A 30 5.93 39.42 30.07
N THR A 31 5.52 38.58 29.12
CA THR A 31 5.76 37.15 29.21
C THR A 31 7.24 36.84 28.94
N ASN A 32 7.73 35.72 29.46
CA ASN A 32 9.13 35.31 29.29
C ASN A 32 9.59 35.29 27.81
N ILE A 33 8.70 34.91 26.87
CA ILE A 33 9.04 34.89 25.44
C ILE A 33 9.25 36.31 24.89
N GLN A 34 8.43 37.28 25.31
CA GLN A 34 8.54 38.67 24.86
C GLN A 34 9.78 39.35 25.42
N VAL A 35 10.16 39.03 26.67
CA VAL A 35 11.42 39.50 27.27
C VAL A 35 12.61 39.02 26.45
N VAL A 36 12.59 37.75 26.03
CA VAL A 36 13.66 37.17 25.20
C VAL A 36 13.70 37.82 23.81
N GLU A 37 12.56 37.98 23.13
CA GLU A 37 12.52 38.63 21.82
C GLU A 37 12.98 40.09 21.86
N ARG A 38 12.72 40.81 22.96
CA ARG A 38 13.21 42.18 23.12
C ARG A 38 14.71 42.25 23.42
N CYS A 39 15.22 41.34 24.24
CA CYS A 39 16.64 41.34 24.61
C CYS A 39 17.54 40.81 23.50
N PHE A 40 17.06 39.85 22.72
CA PHE A 40 17.87 39.06 21.78
C PHE A 40 17.34 39.08 20.34
N GLU A 41 16.43 40.00 20.03
CA GLU A 41 15.70 40.12 18.76
C GLU A 41 14.73 38.96 18.51
N PRO A 42 13.77 39.09 17.55
CA PRO A 42 12.89 37.99 17.19
C PRO A 42 13.72 36.78 16.81
N GLN A 43 13.60 35.72 17.59
CA GLN A 43 14.25 34.46 17.30
C GLN A 43 13.65 33.95 15.98
N CYS A 44 14.36 34.12 14.87
CA CYS A 44 13.93 33.64 13.56
C CYS A 44 13.64 32.14 13.67
N LYS A 45 12.35 31.77 13.58
CA LYS A 45 11.84 30.38 13.61
C LYS A 45 12.26 29.57 12.37
N SER A 46 13.36 29.92 11.71
CA SER A 46 14.01 29.08 10.71
C SER A 46 15.02 28.15 11.38
N TYR A 47 14.60 27.46 12.44
CA TYR A 47 15.34 26.33 12.97
C TYR A 47 14.42 25.12 12.86
N VAL A 48 14.73 24.24 11.91
CA VAL A 48 14.29 22.86 11.98
C VAL A 48 14.82 22.32 13.31
N VAL A 49 13.92 22.05 14.25
CA VAL A 49 14.25 21.38 15.51
C VAL A 49 14.63 19.96 15.16
N GLY A 50 15.93 19.69 15.04
CA GLY A 50 16.46 18.34 15.16
C GLY A 50 16.32 17.93 16.63
N LEU A 51 15.40 17.00 16.92
CA LEU A 51 15.39 16.28 18.19
C LEU A 51 16.81 15.78 18.47
N GLY A 52 17.31 16.08 19.68
CA GLY A 52 18.71 15.93 20.07
C GLY A 52 19.27 14.53 19.86
N ALA A 53 19.91 14.33 18.72
CA ALA A 53 21.05 13.46 18.47
C ALA A 53 21.75 14.09 17.26
N GLY A 54 23.06 14.31 17.33
CA GLY A 54 23.80 15.16 16.38
C GLY A 54 23.79 14.66 14.94
N ILE A 55 22.71 14.94 14.20
CA ILE A 55 22.63 14.72 12.76
C ILE A 55 23.45 15.83 12.10
N THR A 56 24.64 15.48 11.63
CA THR A 56 25.51 16.37 10.87
C THR A 56 24.94 16.63 9.47
N ALA A 57 25.24 17.77 8.85
CA ALA A 57 24.74 18.10 7.50
C ALA A 57 25.08 17.05 6.43
N LYS A 58 26.14 16.26 6.65
CA LYS A 58 26.52 15.10 5.83
C LYS A 58 25.55 13.92 5.95
N GLU A 59 24.87 13.76 7.09
CA GLU A 59 23.82 12.75 7.31
C GLU A 59 22.46 13.23 6.77
N LEU A 60 22.23 14.55 6.69
CA LEU A 60 21.07 15.13 5.99
C LEU A 60 21.21 15.07 4.47
N LYS A 61 22.45 15.04 3.97
CA LYS A 61 22.74 14.86 2.56
C LYS A 61 22.69 13.36 2.23
N GLY A 62 21.49 12.76 2.30
CA GLY A 62 21.24 11.43 1.77
C GLY A 62 21.86 11.35 0.37
N GLY A 63 22.84 10.47 0.20
CA GLY A 63 23.64 10.42 -1.02
C GLY A 63 22.72 10.29 -2.24
N ASN A 64 23.00 11.04 -3.30
CA ASN A 64 22.36 10.90 -4.62
C ASN A 64 22.24 9.43 -5.08
N SER A 65 23.21 8.58 -4.71
CA SER A 65 23.15 7.12 -4.87
C SER A 65 21.90 6.46 -4.27
N SER A 66 21.48 6.86 -3.06
CA SER A 66 20.28 6.31 -2.41
C SER A 66 19.00 6.71 -3.14
N LYS A 67 18.92 7.92 -3.68
CA LYS A 67 17.74 8.39 -4.42
C LYS A 67 17.59 7.67 -5.76
N THR A 68 18.67 7.49 -6.51
CA THR A 68 18.63 6.79 -7.80
C THR A 68 18.31 5.31 -7.62
N ALA A 69 18.94 4.64 -6.65
CA ALA A 69 18.66 3.23 -6.36
C ALA A 69 17.20 2.99 -5.94
N LEU A 70 16.63 3.88 -5.13
CA LEU A 70 15.21 3.81 -4.76
C LEU A 70 14.28 4.01 -5.95
N LEU A 71 14.63 4.90 -6.88
CA LEU A 71 13.85 5.13 -8.09
C LEU A 71 13.88 3.91 -9.03
N GLU A 72 15.06 3.30 -9.22
CA GLU A 72 15.21 2.07 -10.00
C GLU A 72 14.42 0.91 -9.40
N MET A 73 14.49 0.74 -8.07
CA MET A 73 13.72 -0.28 -7.36
C MET A 73 12.21 -0.04 -7.50
N SER A 74 11.75 1.22 -7.42
CA SER A 74 10.35 1.60 -7.61
C SER A 74 9.86 1.22 -9.01
N ASN A 75 10.61 1.60 -10.05
CA ASN A 75 10.26 1.31 -11.44
C ASN A 75 10.27 -0.21 -11.73
N ALA A 76 11.22 -0.95 -11.16
CA ALA A 76 11.27 -2.41 -11.27
C ALA A 76 10.03 -3.06 -10.64
N THR A 77 9.63 -2.59 -9.45
CA THR A 77 8.43 -3.06 -8.75
C THR A 77 7.15 -2.73 -9.53
N GLU A 78 7.06 -1.54 -10.13
CA GLU A 78 5.93 -1.15 -10.98
C GLU A 78 5.78 -2.08 -12.19
N LYS A 79 6.90 -2.36 -12.88
CA LYS A 79 6.91 -3.30 -14.01
C LYS A 79 6.54 -4.73 -13.61
N GLU A 80 6.98 -5.18 -12.44
CA GLU A 80 6.56 -6.49 -11.91
C GLU A 80 5.05 -6.53 -11.64
N ASN A 81 4.50 -5.48 -11.04
CA ASN A 81 3.06 -5.37 -10.79
C ASN A 81 2.23 -5.39 -12.08
N GLU A 82 2.67 -4.68 -13.12
CA GLU A 82 2.02 -4.72 -14.44
C GLU A 82 2.03 -6.14 -15.03
N SER A 83 3.16 -6.84 -14.93
CA SER A 83 3.27 -8.23 -15.39
C SER A 83 2.36 -9.18 -14.62
N LEU A 84 2.29 -9.04 -13.29
CA LEU A 84 1.41 -9.83 -12.43
C LEU A 84 -0.07 -9.56 -12.76
N LYS A 85 -0.44 -8.30 -12.98
CA LYS A 85 -1.79 -7.93 -13.39
C LYS A 85 -2.20 -8.60 -14.70
N GLY A 86 -1.34 -8.56 -15.72
CA GLY A 86 -1.62 -9.23 -17.00
C GLY A 86 -1.75 -10.75 -16.86
N ARG A 87 -0.96 -11.38 -15.98
CA ARG A 87 -1.11 -12.81 -15.67
C ARG A 87 -2.43 -13.14 -14.99
N MET A 88 -2.91 -12.26 -14.12
CA MET A 88 -4.19 -12.40 -13.41
C MET A 88 -5.37 -12.29 -14.37
N GLU A 89 -5.39 -11.27 -15.23
CA GLU A 89 -6.41 -11.12 -16.29
C GLU A 89 -6.44 -12.37 -17.20
N GLY A 90 -5.25 -12.89 -17.56
CA GLY A 90 -5.14 -14.11 -18.35
C GLY A 90 -5.59 -15.39 -17.64
N LEU A 91 -5.55 -15.43 -16.30
CA LEU A 91 -6.11 -16.54 -15.51
C LEU A 91 -7.63 -16.44 -15.41
N GLU A 92 -8.16 -15.24 -15.19
CA GLU A 92 -9.59 -14.96 -15.14
C GLU A 92 -10.27 -15.38 -16.46
N SER A 93 -9.69 -14.98 -17.59
CA SER A 93 -10.16 -15.39 -18.94
C SER A 93 -10.16 -16.92 -19.13
N LYS A 94 -9.18 -17.63 -18.56
CA LYS A 94 -9.14 -19.11 -18.63
C LYS A 94 -10.21 -19.75 -17.75
N TYR A 95 -10.53 -19.10 -16.63
CA TYR A 95 -11.58 -19.56 -15.73
C TYR A 95 -12.95 -19.43 -16.38
N ASP A 96 -13.25 -18.30 -17.02
CA ASP A 96 -14.51 -18.09 -17.76
C ASP A 96 -14.72 -19.15 -18.86
N VAL A 97 -13.65 -19.46 -19.60
CA VAL A 97 -13.67 -20.51 -20.62
C VAL A 97 -13.90 -21.89 -20.01
N LEU A 98 -13.33 -22.15 -18.84
CA LEU A 98 -13.47 -23.44 -18.15
C LEU A 98 -14.89 -23.60 -17.59
N GLU A 99 -15.46 -22.55 -17.00
CA GLU A 99 -16.84 -22.50 -16.52
C GLU A 99 -17.82 -22.76 -17.67
N SER A 100 -17.65 -22.06 -18.80
CA SER A 100 -18.46 -22.30 -20.01
C SER A 100 -18.38 -23.75 -20.52
N LYS A 101 -17.20 -24.39 -20.42
CA LYS A 101 -17.04 -25.80 -20.78
C LYS A 101 -17.76 -26.74 -19.81
N TYR A 102 -17.80 -26.37 -18.53
CA TYR A 102 -18.51 -27.14 -17.52
C TYR A 102 -20.02 -27.11 -17.76
N ASP A 103 -20.59 -25.94 -18.06
CA ASP A 103 -22.01 -25.80 -18.41
C ASP A 103 -22.40 -26.67 -19.61
N VAL A 104 -21.56 -26.67 -20.66
CA VAL A 104 -21.77 -27.51 -21.84
C VAL A 104 -21.72 -29.00 -21.48
N LEU A 105 -20.79 -29.39 -20.61
CA LEU A 105 -20.66 -30.79 -20.19
C LEU A 105 -21.86 -31.22 -19.34
N GLU A 106 -22.33 -30.37 -18.43
CA GLU A 106 -23.50 -30.61 -17.60
C GLU A 106 -24.77 -30.77 -18.47
N SER A 107 -24.96 -29.90 -19.46
CA SER A 107 -26.06 -30.02 -20.43
C SER A 107 -26.03 -31.33 -21.20
N LYS A 108 -24.84 -31.77 -21.66
CA LYS A 108 -24.68 -33.06 -22.34
C LYS A 108 -25.00 -34.24 -21.43
N TYR A 109 -24.60 -34.17 -20.16
CA TYR A 109 -24.90 -35.21 -19.18
C TYR A 109 -26.41 -35.30 -18.91
N ALA A 110 -27.09 -34.16 -18.76
CA ALA A 110 -28.55 -34.11 -18.61
C ALA A 110 -29.28 -34.72 -19.82
N GLN A 111 -28.85 -34.40 -21.04
CA GLN A 111 -29.40 -35.00 -22.27
C GLN A 111 -29.18 -36.51 -22.34
N LEU A 112 -27.99 -36.99 -21.95
CA LEU A 112 -27.71 -38.42 -21.91
C LEU A 112 -28.60 -39.13 -20.88
N ALA A 113 -28.73 -38.54 -19.69
CA ALA A 113 -29.57 -39.08 -18.63
C ALA A 113 -31.03 -39.21 -19.06
N SER A 114 -31.59 -38.20 -19.75
CA SER A 114 -32.97 -38.25 -20.24
C SER A 114 -33.16 -39.37 -21.28
N VAL A 115 -32.26 -39.49 -22.27
CA VAL A 115 -32.36 -40.54 -23.30
C VAL A 115 -32.34 -41.94 -22.70
N VAL A 116 -31.47 -42.18 -21.71
CA VAL A 116 -31.38 -43.48 -21.02
C VAL A 116 -32.65 -43.77 -20.23
N PHE A 117 -33.22 -42.77 -19.56
CA PHE A 117 -34.45 -42.93 -18.78
C PHE A 117 -35.68 -43.12 -19.68
N ASP A 118 -35.75 -42.43 -20.82
CA ASP A 118 -36.83 -42.56 -21.80
C ASP A 118 -36.81 -43.92 -22.52
N GLN A 119 -35.62 -44.46 -22.82
CA GLN A 119 -35.46 -45.79 -23.42
C GLN A 119 -35.84 -46.94 -22.47
N THR A 120 -35.64 -46.76 -21.17
CA THR A 120 -35.98 -47.77 -20.16
C THR A 120 -37.44 -47.71 -19.71
N SER A 121 -38.14 -46.61 -19.99
CA SER A 121 -39.54 -46.37 -19.59
C SER A 121 -40.57 -46.83 -20.64
N SER A 122 -40.16 -47.42 -21.76
CA SER A 122 -41.09 -48.02 -22.74
C SER A 122 -41.15 -49.56 -22.59
N PRO A 123 -42.01 -50.11 -21.71
CA PRO A 123 -42.21 -51.56 -21.56
C PRO A 123 -42.73 -52.23 -22.84
N SER A 124 -43.33 -51.46 -23.75
CA SER A 124 -43.86 -51.89 -25.04
C SER A 124 -42.84 -52.60 -25.93
N SER A 125 -41.57 -52.16 -25.94
CA SER A 125 -40.59 -52.71 -26.88
C SER A 125 -40.15 -54.13 -26.50
N ILE A 126 -39.87 -54.40 -25.22
CA ILE A 126 -39.43 -55.73 -24.75
C ILE A 126 -40.59 -56.72 -24.81
N GLU A 127 -41.80 -56.32 -24.40
CA GLU A 127 -42.99 -57.18 -24.45
C GLU A 127 -43.35 -57.56 -25.90
N GLN A 128 -43.25 -56.63 -26.85
CA GLN A 128 -43.45 -56.92 -28.28
C GLN A 128 -42.42 -57.89 -28.85
N TYR A 129 -41.15 -57.80 -28.44
CA TYR A 129 -40.11 -58.75 -28.86
C TYR A 129 -40.37 -60.15 -28.32
N ILE A 130 -40.78 -60.28 -27.06
CA ILE A 130 -41.11 -61.57 -26.44
C ILE A 130 -42.35 -62.18 -27.11
N GLU A 131 -43.40 -61.39 -27.35
CA GLU A 131 -44.58 -61.89 -28.06
C GLU A 131 -44.29 -62.31 -29.51
N ALA A 132 -43.45 -61.56 -30.23
CA ALA A 132 -43.06 -61.90 -31.60
C ALA A 132 -42.26 -63.21 -31.64
N PHE A 133 -41.33 -63.41 -30.70
CA PHE A 133 -40.54 -64.64 -30.59
C PHE A 133 -41.42 -65.86 -30.29
N ASN A 134 -42.38 -65.72 -29.38
CA ASN A 134 -43.30 -66.81 -29.04
C ASN A 134 -44.26 -67.14 -30.20
N ARG A 135 -44.71 -66.14 -30.96
CA ARG A 135 -45.55 -66.34 -32.16
C ARG A 135 -44.83 -67.04 -33.30
N SER A 136 -43.50 -66.90 -33.40
CA SER A 136 -42.71 -67.54 -34.47
C SER A 136 -42.35 -69.00 -34.19
N ASN A 137 -42.53 -69.49 -32.96
CA ASN A 137 -42.13 -70.82 -32.51
C ASN A 137 -43.33 -71.75 -32.21
N ILE A 138 -44.54 -71.38 -32.63
CA ILE A 138 -45.77 -72.21 -32.62
C ILE A 138 -46.17 -72.48 -34.07
#